data_AF-A0A2K8X0M4-F1
#
_entry.id   AF-A0A2K8X0M4-F1
#
_cell.length_a   1.000
_cell.length_b   1.000
_cell.length_c   1.000
_cell.angle_alpha   90.00
_cell.angle_beta   90.00
_cell.angle_gamma   90.00
#
_symmetry.space_group_name_H-M   'P 1'
#
loop_
_entity.id
_entity.type
_entity.pdbx_description
1 polymer ?
#
loop_
_entity_poly.entity_id
_entity_poly.type
_entity_poly.pdbx_seq_one_letter_code
_entity_poly.pdbx_strand_id
1 'polypeptide(L)'
;MTKEKLNKPDFTSIIAEPVWDQEVEYFFDEQDYNCMMHADGEKQQSRTINLKSYTEVSALSAKIYYYVYYKFMPMGKTKWNDDKLFSFRNWLSHGCPKDTAALEAFKAKQAAILDDTSLRHRKNVNTLTAQEQETLITAFKGIMDLPKDDPNSFYTLGGLHWYPGVTYCEHHIHPFLAWHRAYILQFENALRSVTGCEAVTLPYWDISDDTYPELFSKAPFIASNPQDPTSTSTYQLPEEFLKAYPFEVSNGSLKADGSIIRNPAAIYNTQKWTYFRDAQHDPTNTNKIFLDKIIQLPTWNAFNGLDKTGQFVSGSETLMHAHDMVHNINGATTANQDVTGFEPVFWLFHANWDRLMWRWQKLHHTTNVADFKKNVQACGDSTDWIDGIGLNNLDPFTKSLGLTVDQTIDLNAMGVNYVEAALPLTATKQFITEEISLQRIADTGQSNRSAFTLSDLSYVSLRVKDVNRLKIPGSFTVSLYLGGALQQTRFFLQATNPGNCENCVKQALVSFDFVFKHEQLQKANGQVKVEIQLSNGNMDEQRPVIPFRTIGQPTINIRLIH
;
A
#
# COMPACT_ATOMS: atom_id res chain seq x y z
N MET A 1 -19.14 31.78 7.76
CA MET A 1 -18.87 32.35 6.41
C MET A 1 -20.18 32.44 5.63
N THR A 2 -20.35 33.28 4.59
CA THR A 2 -21.62 33.30 3.83
C THR A 2 -21.68 32.15 2.82
N LYS A 3 -22.89 31.62 2.56
CA LYS A 3 -23.15 30.60 1.53
C LYS A 3 -22.58 30.99 0.15
N GLU A 4 -22.71 32.25 -0.23
CA GLU A 4 -22.15 32.77 -1.49
C GLU A 4 -20.63 32.68 -1.54
N LYS A 5 -19.93 32.91 -0.42
CA LYS A 5 -18.47 32.79 -0.35
C LYS A 5 -18.01 31.33 -0.39
N LEU A 6 -18.73 30.41 0.24
CA LEU A 6 -18.43 28.98 0.26
C LEU A 6 -18.61 28.31 -1.12
N ASN A 7 -19.60 28.78 -1.90
CA ASN A 7 -19.84 28.27 -3.25
C ASN A 7 -18.76 28.67 -4.25
N LYS A 8 -18.04 29.76 -4.00
CA LYS A 8 -17.03 30.28 -4.94
C LYS A 8 -15.85 29.31 -5.13
N PRO A 9 -15.41 29.07 -6.38
CA PRO A 9 -14.27 28.19 -6.68
C PRO A 9 -12.92 28.80 -6.26
N ASP A 10 -12.84 30.14 -6.14
CA ASP A 10 -11.65 30.92 -5.74
C ASP A 10 -11.62 31.24 -4.23
N PHE A 11 -12.27 30.42 -3.40
CA PHE A 11 -12.35 30.59 -1.95
C PHE A 11 -10.97 30.50 -1.27
N THR A 12 -10.49 31.58 -0.63
CA THR A 12 -9.09 31.67 -0.17
C THR A 12 -8.86 31.40 1.33
N SER A 13 -9.54 30.42 1.93
CA SER A 13 -9.34 30.13 3.37
C SER A 13 -9.43 28.63 3.65
N ILE A 14 -8.54 28.08 4.46
CA ILE A 14 -8.67 26.69 4.89
C ILE A 14 -9.54 26.66 6.14
N ILE A 15 -10.62 25.89 6.08
CA ILE A 15 -11.49 25.63 7.24
C ILE A 15 -10.92 24.40 7.94
N ALA A 16 -10.42 24.59 9.16
CA ALA A 16 -9.77 23.52 9.93
C ALA A 16 -10.77 22.46 10.41
N GLU A 17 -11.95 22.88 10.86
CA GLU A 17 -12.97 22.01 11.46
C GLU A 17 -14.35 22.23 10.82
N PRO A 18 -14.49 22.03 9.49
CA PRO A 18 -15.76 22.26 8.81
C PRO A 18 -16.81 21.23 9.21
N VAL A 19 -18.08 21.64 9.18
CA VAL A 19 -19.24 20.76 9.39
C VAL A 19 -20.21 20.88 8.21
N TRP A 20 -21.07 19.87 8.04
CA TRP A 20 -22.01 19.84 6.91
C TRP A 20 -22.96 21.04 6.87
N ASP A 21 -23.68 21.28 7.97
CA ASP A 21 -24.76 22.27 8.05
C ASP A 21 -24.28 23.75 7.99
N GLN A 22 -22.97 23.99 7.99
CA GLN A 22 -22.39 25.35 7.98
C GLN A 22 -21.48 25.62 6.78
N GLU A 23 -20.69 24.64 6.36
CA GLU A 23 -19.70 24.81 5.30
C GLU A 23 -19.90 23.87 4.12
N VAL A 24 -19.91 22.56 4.38
CA VAL A 24 -19.69 21.56 3.33
C VAL A 24 -20.87 21.43 2.38
N GLU A 25 -22.11 21.57 2.85
CA GLU A 25 -23.27 21.55 1.96
C GLU A 25 -23.23 22.70 0.92
N TYR A 26 -22.54 23.79 1.25
CA TYR A 26 -22.36 24.95 0.38
C TYR A 26 -21.10 24.88 -0.47
N PHE A 27 -20.37 23.75 -0.45
CA PHE A 27 -19.28 23.53 -1.40
C PHE A 27 -19.80 23.13 -2.78
N PHE A 28 -21.01 22.57 -2.84
CA PHE A 28 -21.69 22.15 -4.06
C PHE A 28 -22.79 23.14 -4.43
N ASP A 29 -22.79 23.60 -5.68
CA ASP A 29 -23.84 24.49 -6.19
C ASP A 29 -24.88 23.75 -7.03
N GLU A 30 -25.85 24.48 -7.56
CA GLU A 30 -26.94 23.94 -8.37
C GLU A 30 -26.45 23.23 -9.64
N GLN A 31 -25.36 23.69 -10.24
CA GLN A 31 -24.76 23.02 -11.39
C GLN A 31 -24.14 21.68 -10.98
N ASP A 32 -23.49 21.60 -9.81
CA ASP A 32 -22.95 20.34 -9.30
C ASP A 32 -24.06 19.30 -9.07
N TYR A 33 -25.17 19.73 -8.47
CA TYR A 33 -26.35 18.90 -8.28
C TYR A 33 -26.88 18.37 -9.61
N ASN A 34 -27.08 19.25 -10.59
CA ASN A 34 -27.63 18.89 -11.89
C ASN A 34 -26.68 18.03 -12.74
N CYS A 35 -25.37 18.16 -12.57
CA CYS A 35 -24.39 17.34 -13.28
C CYS A 35 -24.24 15.93 -12.69
N MET A 36 -24.53 15.76 -11.40
CA MET A 36 -24.44 14.46 -10.70
C MET A 36 -25.79 13.74 -10.62
N MET A 37 -26.89 14.45 -10.85
CA MET A 37 -28.25 13.91 -10.98
C MET A 37 -28.68 13.90 -12.45
N HIS A 38 -28.72 12.73 -13.08
CA HIS A 38 -29.52 12.57 -14.30
C HIS A 38 -30.95 12.20 -13.92
N ALA A 39 -31.84 13.19 -13.90
CA ALA A 39 -33.28 12.97 -13.92
C ALA A 39 -33.79 13.10 -15.37
N ASP A 40 -34.53 12.08 -15.80
CA ASP A 40 -35.59 12.12 -16.83
C ASP A 40 -35.20 11.98 -18.32
N GLY A 41 -34.40 10.97 -18.66
CA GLY A 41 -34.33 10.46 -20.04
C GLY A 41 -34.27 8.93 -20.07
N GLU A 42 -34.96 8.30 -21.01
CA GLU A 42 -35.17 6.83 -21.16
C GLU A 42 -33.89 5.97 -21.32
N LYS A 43 -32.69 6.54 -21.10
CA LYS A 43 -31.41 5.82 -21.10
C LYS A 43 -30.76 5.93 -19.72
N GLN A 44 -31.08 4.98 -18.85
CA GLN A 44 -30.44 4.74 -17.56
C GLN A 44 -28.94 4.41 -17.72
N GLN A 45 -28.05 5.41 -17.68
CA GLN A 45 -26.61 5.17 -17.48
C GLN A 45 -26.03 6.13 -16.42
N SER A 46 -26.23 5.73 -15.16
CA SER A 46 -25.33 5.82 -13.99
C SER A 46 -24.57 7.11 -13.68
N ARG A 47 -25.25 8.18 -13.23
CA ARG A 47 -24.68 9.14 -12.26
C ARG A 47 -25.71 9.39 -11.17
N THR A 48 -25.37 9.01 -9.94
CA THR A 48 -26.34 8.58 -8.91
C THR A 48 -26.03 9.11 -7.50
N ILE A 49 -25.24 10.18 -7.36
CA ILE A 49 -24.95 10.76 -6.04
C ILE A 49 -25.74 12.05 -5.87
N ASN A 50 -26.68 12.05 -4.93
CA ASN A 50 -27.38 13.24 -4.50
C ASN A 50 -26.46 14.08 -3.61
N LEU A 51 -25.76 15.05 -4.21
CA LEU A 51 -24.85 15.92 -3.46
C LEU A 51 -25.55 16.85 -2.45
N LYS A 52 -26.90 16.91 -2.42
CA LYS A 52 -27.65 17.61 -1.34
C LYS A 52 -27.86 16.73 -0.10
N SER A 53 -27.63 15.42 -0.21
CA SER A 53 -27.86 14.47 0.88
C SER A 53 -26.60 14.32 1.71
N TYR A 54 -26.64 14.78 2.97
CA TYR A 54 -25.58 14.49 3.94
C TYR A 54 -25.23 12.99 3.96
N THR A 55 -26.24 12.12 3.98
CA THR A 55 -26.05 10.66 4.07
C THR A 55 -25.32 10.09 2.86
N GLU A 56 -25.58 10.59 1.66
CA GLU A 56 -24.87 10.12 0.46
C GLU A 56 -23.48 10.74 0.34
N VAL A 57 -23.34 12.04 0.61
CA VAL A 57 -22.06 12.74 0.51
C VAL A 57 -21.09 12.27 1.59
N SER A 58 -21.53 12.06 2.83
CA SER A 58 -20.67 11.50 3.89
C SER A 58 -20.28 10.05 3.60
N ALA A 59 -21.17 9.23 3.03
CA ALA A 59 -20.86 7.84 2.68
C ALA A 59 -19.88 7.70 1.49
N LEU A 60 -19.82 8.71 0.61
CA LEU A 60 -18.96 8.73 -0.57
C LEU A 60 -17.94 9.87 -0.55
N SER A 61 -17.69 10.43 0.63
CA SER A 61 -16.91 11.66 0.82
C SER A 61 -15.50 11.51 0.28
N ALA A 62 -14.83 10.40 0.54
CA ALA A 62 -13.49 10.17 0.02
C ALA A 62 -13.45 9.93 -1.50
N LYS A 63 -14.50 9.30 -2.07
CA LYS A 63 -14.70 9.23 -3.52
C LYS A 63 -14.85 10.64 -4.08
N ILE A 64 -15.73 11.46 -3.53
CA ILE A 64 -15.92 12.85 -3.94
C ILE A 64 -14.60 13.62 -3.85
N TYR A 65 -13.88 13.50 -2.72
CA TYR A 65 -12.57 14.12 -2.49
C TYR A 65 -11.57 13.77 -3.59
N TYR A 66 -11.45 12.50 -3.95
CA TYR A 66 -10.62 12.07 -5.07
C TYR A 66 -11.01 12.78 -6.37
N TYR A 67 -12.30 12.79 -6.73
CA TYR A 67 -12.74 13.41 -7.98
C TYR A 67 -12.49 14.94 -7.99
N VAL A 68 -12.62 15.63 -6.86
CA VAL A 68 -12.30 17.07 -6.78
C VAL A 68 -10.80 17.34 -6.71
N TYR A 69 -10.03 16.47 -6.04
CA TYR A 69 -8.58 16.54 -5.94
C TYR A 69 -7.93 16.46 -7.32
N TYR A 70 -8.30 15.42 -8.08
CA TYR A 70 -7.84 15.18 -9.45
C TYR A 70 -8.56 16.06 -10.49
N LYS A 71 -9.32 17.07 -10.06
CA LYS A 71 -10.01 18.03 -10.93
C LYS A 71 -10.98 17.38 -11.94
N PHE A 72 -11.41 16.14 -11.74
CA PHE A 72 -12.49 15.52 -12.50
C PHE A 72 -13.84 16.17 -12.18
N MET A 73 -14.02 16.59 -10.93
CA MET A 73 -15.15 17.38 -10.47
C MET A 73 -14.71 18.78 -10.01
N PRO A 74 -15.60 19.77 -10.13
CA PRO A 74 -16.88 19.71 -10.82
C PRO A 74 -16.75 19.69 -12.35
N MET A 75 -17.67 19.03 -13.05
CA MET A 75 -17.62 18.92 -14.52
C MET A 75 -18.08 20.20 -15.22
N GLY A 76 -17.42 20.58 -16.31
CA GLY A 76 -17.89 21.67 -17.19
C GLY A 76 -17.86 23.08 -16.59
N LYS A 77 -17.19 23.29 -15.45
CA LYS A 77 -16.99 24.61 -14.83
C LYS A 77 -15.65 24.72 -14.10
N THR A 78 -15.37 25.90 -13.53
CA THR A 78 -14.16 26.18 -12.74
C THR A 78 -13.99 25.17 -11.61
N LYS A 79 -12.78 24.62 -11.50
CA LYS A 79 -12.45 23.60 -10.50
C LYS A 79 -12.27 24.20 -9.11
N TRP A 80 -12.44 23.39 -8.07
CA TRP A 80 -12.11 23.82 -6.71
C TRP A 80 -10.63 24.18 -6.64
N ASN A 81 -10.34 25.31 -6.01
CA ASN A 81 -8.97 25.62 -5.61
C ASN A 81 -8.51 24.75 -4.44
N ASP A 82 -7.24 24.88 -4.07
CA ASP A 82 -6.61 24.01 -3.08
C ASP A 82 -7.21 24.24 -1.68
N ASP A 83 -7.54 25.47 -1.31
CA ASP A 83 -8.13 25.79 0.00
C ASP A 83 -9.50 25.12 0.24
N LYS A 84 -10.37 25.14 -0.77
CA LYS A 84 -11.67 24.45 -0.72
C LYS A 84 -11.50 22.93 -0.66
N LEU A 85 -10.57 22.41 -1.45
CA LEU A 85 -10.20 20.99 -1.46
C LEU A 85 -9.69 20.53 -0.09
N PHE A 86 -8.79 21.31 0.53
CA PHE A 86 -8.25 21.01 1.86
C PHE A 86 -9.30 21.12 2.95
N SER A 87 -10.21 22.09 2.87
CA SER A 87 -11.35 22.18 3.79
C SER A 87 -12.23 20.93 3.70
N PHE A 88 -12.49 20.41 2.51
CA PHE A 88 -13.27 19.18 2.35
C PHE A 88 -12.52 17.94 2.90
N ARG A 89 -11.19 17.88 2.72
CA ARG A 89 -10.35 16.85 3.39
C ARG A 89 -10.41 16.96 4.92
N ASN A 90 -10.42 18.16 5.46
CA ASN A 90 -10.51 18.36 6.90
C ASN A 90 -11.85 17.87 7.46
N TRP A 91 -12.95 18.06 6.71
CA TRP A 91 -14.25 17.46 7.05
C TRP A 91 -14.16 15.92 7.10
N LEU A 92 -13.54 15.34 6.08
CA LEU A 92 -13.32 13.90 5.95
C LEU A 92 -12.49 13.34 7.12
N SER A 93 -11.38 13.98 7.48
CA SER A 93 -10.53 13.54 8.59
C SER A 93 -11.20 13.63 9.97
N HIS A 94 -12.28 14.42 10.09
CA HIS A 94 -13.05 14.58 11.32
C HIS A 94 -14.30 13.69 11.42
N GLY A 95 -14.42 12.66 10.58
CA GLY A 95 -15.59 11.78 10.67
C GLY A 95 -16.80 12.25 9.85
N CYS A 96 -16.61 13.20 8.92
CA CYS A 96 -17.70 13.84 8.18
C CYS A 96 -18.83 14.37 9.12
N PRO A 97 -18.50 15.24 10.10
CA PRO A 97 -19.48 15.70 11.08
C PRO A 97 -20.60 16.48 10.41
N LYS A 98 -21.85 16.16 10.77
CA LYS A 98 -23.03 16.87 10.27
C LYS A 98 -23.08 18.30 10.83
N ASP A 99 -22.84 18.43 12.13
CA ASP A 99 -22.90 19.67 12.89
C ASP A 99 -21.75 19.73 13.92
N THR A 100 -21.67 20.84 14.66
CA THR A 100 -20.64 21.04 15.69
C THR A 100 -20.71 20.02 16.82
N ALA A 101 -21.90 19.54 17.18
CA ALA A 101 -22.04 18.54 18.24
C ALA A 101 -21.47 17.17 17.79
N ALA A 102 -21.71 16.79 16.53
CA ALA A 102 -21.12 15.59 15.92
C ALA A 102 -19.59 15.67 15.84
N LEU A 103 -19.04 16.85 15.52
CA LEU A 103 -17.59 17.09 15.52
C LEU A 103 -16.98 16.89 16.92
N GLU A 104 -17.57 17.52 17.94
CA GLU A 104 -17.07 17.39 19.31
C GLU A 104 -17.22 15.97 19.85
N ALA A 105 -18.32 15.28 19.50
CA ALA A 105 -18.49 13.86 19.81
C ALA A 105 -17.43 12.98 19.13
N PHE A 106 -17.09 13.26 17.86
CA PHE A 106 -16.02 12.56 17.15
C PHE A 106 -14.67 12.78 17.84
N LYS A 107 -14.32 14.03 18.16
CA LYS A 107 -13.07 14.39 18.85
C LYS A 107 -12.96 13.71 20.21
N ALA A 108 -14.04 13.73 21.01
CA ALA A 108 -14.10 13.03 22.29
C ALA A 108 -13.90 11.51 22.13
N LYS A 109 -14.50 10.90 21.10
CA LYS A 109 -14.30 9.47 20.81
C LYS A 109 -12.86 9.15 20.41
N GLN A 110 -12.22 9.99 19.58
CA GLN A 110 -10.82 9.81 19.21
C GLN A 110 -9.89 9.93 20.43
N ALA A 111 -10.13 10.93 21.30
CA ALA A 111 -9.39 11.07 22.54
C ALA A 111 -9.58 9.85 23.46
N ALA A 112 -10.81 9.39 23.64
CA ALA A 112 -11.11 8.21 24.45
C ALA A 112 -10.42 6.94 23.93
N ILE A 113 -10.35 6.74 22.60
CA ILE A 113 -9.63 5.62 21.99
C ILE A 113 -8.13 5.71 22.29
N LEU A 114 -7.53 6.90 22.25
CA LEU A 114 -6.10 7.10 22.55
C LEU A 114 -5.77 6.82 24.02
N ASP A 115 -6.71 7.09 24.93
CA ASP A 115 -6.56 6.86 26.37
C ASP A 115 -7.00 5.44 26.81
N ASP A 116 -7.57 4.64 25.91
CA ASP A 116 -8.06 3.29 26.23
C ASP A 116 -6.90 2.32 26.48
N THR A 117 -6.64 2.04 27.76
CA THR A 117 -5.57 1.14 28.19
C THR A 117 -5.86 -0.34 27.90
N SER A 118 -7.08 -0.69 27.49
CA SER A 118 -7.40 -2.05 27.03
C SER A 118 -6.89 -2.33 25.63
N LEU A 119 -6.65 -1.28 24.83
CA LEU A 119 -6.09 -1.38 23.49
C LEU A 119 -4.56 -1.44 23.53
N ARG A 120 -4.00 -2.18 22.58
CA ARG A 120 -2.57 -2.22 22.30
C ARG A 120 -2.22 -1.10 21.34
N HIS A 121 -1.43 -0.15 21.81
CA HIS A 121 -1.09 1.07 21.08
C HIS A 121 0.26 0.95 20.39
N ARG A 122 0.25 0.54 19.11
CA ARG A 122 1.46 0.40 18.29
C ARG A 122 2.06 1.78 17.97
N LYS A 123 3.31 1.98 18.35
CA LYS A 123 4.06 3.25 18.16
C LYS A 123 5.02 3.19 16.99
N ASN A 124 5.47 4.36 16.52
CA ASN A 124 6.60 4.42 15.60
C ASN A 124 7.86 3.92 16.31
N VAL A 125 8.58 2.99 15.70
CA VAL A 125 9.86 2.46 16.23
C VAL A 125 10.86 3.56 16.57
N ASN A 126 10.90 4.65 15.80
CA ASN A 126 11.81 5.80 16.03
C ASN A 126 11.41 6.67 17.23
N THR A 127 10.23 6.45 17.81
CA THR A 127 9.71 7.22 18.96
C THR A 127 9.68 6.42 20.25
N LEU A 128 10.12 5.15 20.22
CA LEU A 128 10.18 4.31 21.40
C LEU A 128 11.20 4.85 22.41
N THR A 129 10.79 4.90 23.67
CA THR A 129 11.68 5.14 24.80
C THR A 129 12.73 4.04 24.93
N ALA A 130 13.81 4.30 25.67
CA ALA A 130 14.85 3.29 25.91
C ALA A 130 14.28 2.00 26.56
N GLN A 131 13.36 2.14 27.51
CA GLN A 131 12.70 1.00 28.17
C GLN A 131 11.82 0.20 27.20
N GLU A 132 11.09 0.87 26.32
CA GLU A 132 10.27 0.19 25.30
C GLU A 132 11.16 -0.55 24.28
N GLN A 133 12.28 0.05 23.87
CA GLN A 133 13.27 -0.63 23.02
C GLN A 133 13.85 -1.88 23.70
N GLU A 134 14.21 -1.78 24.98
CA GLU A 134 14.74 -2.91 25.76
C GLU A 134 13.71 -4.04 25.92
N THR A 135 12.46 -3.68 26.21
CA THR A 135 11.35 -4.64 26.32
C THR A 135 11.11 -5.35 24.98
N LEU A 136 11.14 -4.60 23.87
CA LEU A 136 10.99 -5.15 22.52
C LEU A 136 12.14 -6.10 22.15
N ILE A 137 13.39 -5.72 22.46
CA ILE A 137 14.57 -6.57 22.26
C ILE A 137 14.43 -7.86 23.06
N THR A 138 14.03 -7.77 24.33
CA THR A 138 13.81 -8.92 25.21
C THR A 138 12.73 -9.84 24.66
N ALA A 139 11.59 -9.28 24.21
CA ALA A 139 10.50 -10.06 23.62
C ALA A 139 10.92 -10.79 22.33
N PHE A 140 11.61 -10.11 21.42
CA PHE A 140 12.11 -10.74 20.19
C PHE A 140 13.11 -11.86 20.47
N LYS A 141 14.07 -11.64 21.38
CA LYS A 141 15.01 -12.69 21.80
C LYS A 141 14.27 -13.87 22.42
N GLY A 142 13.31 -13.61 23.30
CA GLY A 142 12.53 -14.64 23.96
C GLY A 142 11.83 -15.58 22.97
N ILE A 143 11.19 -15.05 21.92
CA ILE A 143 10.56 -15.90 20.89
C ILE A 143 11.57 -16.54 19.92
N MET A 144 12.75 -15.95 19.73
CA MET A 144 13.83 -16.55 18.93
C MET A 144 14.52 -17.71 19.63
N ASP A 145 14.56 -17.69 20.97
CA ASP A 145 15.14 -18.73 21.81
C ASP A 145 14.19 -19.92 22.03
N LEU A 146 12.90 -19.79 21.68
CA LEU A 146 11.94 -20.89 21.75
C LEU A 146 12.30 -22.04 20.79
N PRO A 147 11.95 -23.29 21.15
CA PRO A 147 12.06 -24.42 20.22
C PRO A 147 11.35 -24.12 18.90
N LYS A 148 11.95 -24.50 17.78
CA LYS A 148 11.43 -24.19 16.44
C LYS A 148 10.01 -24.72 16.16
N ASP A 149 9.57 -25.74 16.88
CA ASP A 149 8.25 -26.36 16.80
C ASP A 149 7.25 -25.75 17.80
N ASP A 150 7.69 -24.82 18.65
CA ASP A 150 6.80 -24.02 19.47
C ASP A 150 5.98 -23.06 18.57
N PRO A 151 4.64 -23.01 18.72
CA PRO A 151 3.78 -22.16 17.89
C PRO A 151 4.06 -20.65 18.02
N ASN A 152 4.71 -20.23 19.11
CA ASN A 152 5.12 -18.84 19.34
C ASN A 152 6.58 -18.58 18.98
N SER A 153 7.34 -19.57 18.52
CA SER A 153 8.72 -19.35 18.10
C SER A 153 8.81 -18.44 16.88
N PHE A 154 9.85 -17.61 16.83
CA PHE A 154 10.12 -16.76 15.67
C PHE A 154 10.23 -17.60 14.38
N TYR A 155 10.78 -18.81 14.48
CA TYR A 155 10.88 -19.75 13.37
C TYR A 155 9.50 -20.23 12.88
N THR A 156 8.63 -20.72 13.77
CA THR A 156 7.28 -21.16 13.36
C THR A 156 6.48 -19.99 12.81
N LEU A 157 6.51 -18.83 13.47
CA LEU A 157 5.78 -17.65 13.04
C LEU A 157 6.26 -17.16 11.68
N GLY A 158 7.56 -16.93 11.49
CA GLY A 158 8.14 -16.54 10.19
C GLY A 158 7.81 -17.56 9.08
N GLY A 159 7.73 -18.83 9.47
CA GLY A 159 7.37 -19.93 8.58
C GLY A 159 5.92 -20.01 8.15
N LEU A 160 5.00 -19.30 8.82
CA LEU A 160 3.60 -19.19 8.37
C LEU A 160 3.48 -18.38 7.08
N HIS A 161 4.45 -17.50 6.79
CA HIS A 161 4.46 -16.73 5.56
C HIS A 161 4.67 -17.62 4.34
N TRP A 162 5.67 -18.51 4.38
CA TRP A 162 5.92 -19.44 3.28
C TRP A 162 6.65 -20.71 3.73
N TYR A 163 7.98 -20.76 3.72
CA TYR A 163 8.72 -21.94 4.19
C TYR A 163 8.99 -21.85 5.69
N PRO A 164 8.98 -22.98 6.43
CA PRO A 164 8.68 -24.33 5.97
C PRO A 164 7.18 -24.67 5.96
N GLY A 165 6.31 -23.70 6.29
CA GLY A 165 4.89 -23.91 6.44
C GLY A 165 4.15 -24.28 5.15
N VAL A 166 2.85 -24.50 5.29
CA VAL A 166 1.92 -24.52 4.15
C VAL A 166 1.75 -23.07 3.68
N THR A 167 1.58 -22.84 2.38
CA THR A 167 1.32 -21.51 1.84
C THR A 167 0.00 -20.95 2.36
N TYR A 168 0.07 -19.98 3.28
CA TYR A 168 -1.08 -19.25 3.80
C TYR A 168 -1.12 -17.79 3.35
N CYS A 169 0.04 -17.19 3.06
CA CYS A 169 0.11 -15.76 2.84
C CYS A 169 -0.67 -15.31 1.60
N GLU A 170 -1.47 -14.27 1.78
CA GLU A 170 -2.27 -13.70 0.71
C GLU A 170 -1.52 -12.55 0.05
N HIS A 171 -1.14 -12.71 -1.22
CA HIS A 171 -0.43 -11.71 -2.01
C HIS A 171 -1.17 -11.39 -3.30
N HIS A 172 -1.15 -10.11 -3.69
CA HIS A 172 -1.72 -9.61 -4.94
C HIS A 172 -3.23 -9.81 -5.09
N ILE A 173 -3.95 -10.11 -4.00
CA ILE A 173 -5.40 -10.32 -3.97
C ILE A 173 -6.06 -9.46 -2.87
N HIS A 174 -7.39 -9.35 -2.88
CA HIS A 174 -8.14 -8.50 -1.93
C HIS A 174 -7.81 -8.72 -0.44
N PRO A 175 -7.71 -9.97 0.10
CA PRO A 175 -7.44 -10.18 1.52
C PRO A 175 -5.96 -9.97 1.92
N PHE A 176 -5.08 -9.45 1.05
CA PHE A 176 -3.67 -9.20 1.36
C PHE A 176 -3.48 -8.47 2.71
N LEU A 177 -4.10 -7.31 2.90
CA LEU A 177 -3.99 -6.54 4.15
C LEU A 177 -4.67 -7.23 5.34
N ALA A 178 -5.81 -7.89 5.12
CA ALA A 178 -6.55 -8.61 6.17
C ALA A 178 -5.70 -9.76 6.75
N TRP A 179 -5.06 -10.54 5.88
CA TRP A 179 -4.18 -11.64 6.27
C TRP A 179 -2.97 -11.14 7.04
N HIS A 180 -2.29 -10.12 6.52
CA HIS A 180 -1.11 -9.56 7.17
C HIS A 180 -1.44 -8.89 8.51
N ARG A 181 -2.62 -8.26 8.66
CA ARG A 181 -3.10 -7.71 9.95
C ARG A 181 -3.27 -8.80 11.00
N ALA A 182 -3.91 -9.93 10.65
CA ALA A 182 -4.04 -11.07 11.57
C ALA A 182 -2.67 -11.70 11.89
N TYR A 183 -1.79 -11.78 10.89
CA TYR A 183 -0.44 -12.32 11.04
C TYR A 183 0.42 -11.54 12.03
N ILE A 184 0.45 -10.21 11.91
CA ILE A 184 1.21 -9.38 12.86
C ILE A 184 0.55 -9.34 14.25
N LEU A 185 -0.77 -9.58 14.37
CA LEU A 185 -1.41 -9.77 15.66
C LEU A 185 -0.98 -11.08 16.34
N GLN A 186 -0.91 -12.20 15.59
CA GLN A 186 -0.38 -13.47 16.10
C GLN A 186 1.07 -13.29 16.57
N PHE A 187 1.89 -12.60 15.78
CA PHE A 187 3.29 -12.32 16.14
C PHE A 187 3.39 -11.47 17.41
N GLU A 188 2.58 -10.43 17.52
CA GLU A 188 2.54 -9.61 18.73
C GLU A 188 2.04 -10.39 19.96
N ASN A 189 1.09 -11.31 19.80
CA ASN A 189 0.67 -12.22 20.88
C ASN A 189 1.84 -13.10 21.36
N ALA A 190 2.67 -13.59 20.44
CA ALA A 190 3.86 -14.36 20.80
C ALA A 190 4.90 -13.51 21.54
N LEU A 191 5.17 -12.28 21.09
CA LEU A 191 6.05 -11.34 21.81
C LEU A 191 5.56 -11.12 23.26
N ARG A 192 4.25 -10.97 23.45
CA ARG A 192 3.62 -10.77 24.77
C ARG A 192 3.62 -12.02 25.64
N SER A 193 3.86 -13.20 25.08
CA SER A 193 3.96 -14.46 25.85
C SER A 193 5.30 -14.60 26.58
N VAL A 194 6.31 -13.80 26.20
CA VAL A 194 7.61 -13.76 26.88
C VAL A 194 7.44 -13.10 28.25
N THR A 195 7.90 -13.78 29.30
CA THR A 195 7.79 -13.30 30.69
C THR A 195 8.38 -11.91 30.84
N GLY A 196 7.61 -10.98 31.42
CA GLY A 196 8.02 -9.59 31.62
C GLY A 196 7.80 -8.69 30.39
N CYS A 197 7.28 -9.25 29.28
CA CYS A 197 6.96 -8.51 28.06
C CYS A 197 5.45 -8.46 27.79
N GLU A 198 4.58 -8.72 28.78
CA GLU A 198 3.13 -8.86 28.61
C GLU A 198 2.48 -7.57 28.09
N ALA A 199 3.11 -6.41 28.29
CA ALA A 199 2.67 -5.11 27.82
C ALA A 199 3.28 -4.67 26.48
N VAL A 200 4.18 -5.47 25.88
CA VAL A 200 4.83 -5.11 24.62
C VAL A 200 3.80 -5.00 23.49
N THR A 201 4.07 -4.08 22.57
CA THR A 201 3.31 -3.89 21.32
C THR A 201 4.29 -3.93 20.17
N LEU A 202 3.91 -4.49 19.02
CA LEU A 202 4.74 -4.48 17.83
C LEU A 202 4.79 -3.04 17.27
N PRO A 203 5.94 -2.34 17.26
CA PRO A 203 5.99 -1.01 16.68
C PRO A 203 5.90 -1.09 15.15
N TYR A 204 5.48 0.01 14.54
CA TYR A 204 5.58 0.18 13.09
C TYR A 204 6.86 0.94 12.73
N TRP A 205 7.47 0.58 11.61
CA TRP A 205 8.52 1.37 10.98
C TRP A 205 7.91 2.24 9.87
N ASP A 206 7.88 3.56 10.10
CA ASP A 206 7.39 4.49 9.09
C ASP A 206 8.33 4.56 7.89
N ILE A 207 8.03 3.78 6.85
CA ILE A 207 8.84 3.72 5.63
C ILE A 207 8.84 5.05 4.84
N SER A 208 7.99 6.02 5.19
CA SER A 208 8.04 7.37 4.60
C SER A 208 9.01 8.34 5.29
N ASP A 209 9.56 7.97 6.46
CA ASP A 209 10.54 8.78 7.18
C ASP A 209 11.95 8.62 6.56
N ASP A 210 12.80 9.65 6.65
CA ASP A 210 14.25 9.53 6.33
C ASP A 210 15.01 8.74 7.39
N THR A 211 14.46 8.68 8.60
CA THR A 211 15.13 8.10 9.76
C THR A 211 15.10 6.58 9.68
N TYR A 212 16.25 6.00 9.34
CA TYR A 212 16.46 4.56 9.46
C TYR A 212 16.59 4.22 10.95
N PRO A 213 15.82 3.26 11.50
CA PRO A 213 15.79 3.03 12.94
C PRO A 213 17.13 2.58 13.51
N GLU A 214 17.63 3.29 14.53
CA GLU A 214 18.86 2.92 15.24
C GLU A 214 18.75 1.55 15.93
N LEU A 215 17.52 1.14 16.28
CA LEU A 215 17.22 -0.19 16.82
C LEU A 215 17.74 -1.32 15.92
N PHE A 216 17.80 -1.10 14.60
CA PHE A 216 18.22 -2.12 13.63
C PHE A 216 19.72 -2.43 13.67
N SER A 217 20.49 -1.62 14.41
CA SER A 217 21.90 -1.84 14.72
C SER A 217 22.12 -2.59 16.03
N LYS A 218 21.06 -3.03 16.72
CA LYS A 218 21.11 -3.76 17.99
C LYS A 218 20.58 -5.20 17.82
N ALA A 219 21.19 -6.15 18.50
CA ALA A 219 20.69 -7.52 18.57
C ALA A 219 19.25 -7.55 19.17
N PRO A 220 18.31 -8.32 18.60
CA PRO A 220 18.51 -9.32 17.53
C PRO A 220 18.26 -8.81 16.10
N PHE A 221 18.11 -7.51 15.88
CA PHE A 221 17.80 -6.93 14.57
C PHE A 221 19.02 -6.79 13.64
N ILE A 222 20.23 -7.16 14.07
CA ILE A 222 21.43 -7.08 13.22
C ILE A 222 21.33 -8.16 12.12
N ALA A 223 21.47 -7.73 10.88
CA ALA A 223 21.52 -8.57 9.69
C ALA A 223 22.91 -8.52 9.04
N SER A 224 23.24 -9.52 8.22
CA SER A 224 24.45 -9.50 7.40
C SER A 224 24.39 -8.42 6.34
N ASN A 225 25.51 -7.73 6.16
CA ASN A 225 25.71 -6.76 5.10
C ASN A 225 26.04 -7.49 3.78
N PRO A 226 25.29 -7.28 2.69
CA PRO A 226 25.54 -7.91 1.40
C PRO A 226 26.91 -7.53 0.79
N GLN A 227 27.50 -6.38 1.16
CA GLN A 227 28.83 -5.97 0.71
C GLN A 227 29.98 -6.49 1.58
N ASP A 228 29.69 -7.20 2.68
CA ASP A 228 30.70 -7.76 3.59
C ASP A 228 30.46 -9.27 3.76
N PRO A 229 31.27 -10.14 3.12
CA PRO A 229 31.10 -11.58 3.21
C PRO A 229 31.29 -12.10 4.64
N THR A 230 32.06 -11.40 5.48
CA THR A 230 32.36 -11.81 6.87
C THR A 230 31.27 -11.42 7.88
N SER A 231 30.36 -10.52 7.51
CA SER A 231 29.29 -10.06 8.39
C SER A 231 28.25 -11.16 8.66
N THR A 232 27.83 -11.36 9.90
CA THR A 232 26.79 -12.33 10.29
C THR A 232 25.60 -11.61 10.92
N SER A 233 24.40 -12.18 10.75
CA SER A 233 23.21 -11.69 11.45
C SER A 233 23.16 -12.25 12.88
N THR A 234 22.41 -11.59 13.76
CA THR A 234 22.19 -12.14 15.12
C THR A 234 21.27 -13.35 15.10
N TYR A 235 20.20 -13.29 14.30
CA TYR A 235 19.33 -14.43 14.07
C TYR A 235 19.78 -15.17 12.80
N GLN A 236 19.95 -16.49 12.88
CA GLN A 236 20.31 -17.34 11.77
C GLN A 236 19.30 -18.46 11.63
N LEU A 237 18.95 -18.80 10.39
CA LEU A 237 18.13 -19.97 10.13
C LEU A 237 18.91 -21.25 10.44
N PRO A 238 18.26 -22.27 11.01
CA PRO A 238 18.97 -23.45 11.48
C PRO A 238 19.43 -24.33 10.32
N GLU A 239 20.48 -25.13 10.53
CA GLU A 239 21.14 -25.91 9.48
C GLU A 239 20.18 -26.83 8.72
N GLU A 240 19.19 -27.41 9.41
CA GLU A 240 18.15 -28.24 8.80
C GLU A 240 17.28 -27.48 7.81
N PHE A 241 17.03 -26.18 8.03
CA PHE A 241 16.31 -25.34 7.08
C PHE A 241 17.14 -25.21 5.81
N LEU A 242 18.44 -24.92 5.95
CA LEU A 242 19.36 -24.77 4.82
C LEU A 242 19.52 -26.08 4.04
N LYS A 243 19.48 -27.23 4.72
CA LYS A 243 19.48 -28.56 4.09
C LYS A 243 18.16 -28.85 3.35
N ALA A 244 17.03 -28.40 3.88
CA ALA A 244 15.72 -28.58 3.26
C ALA A 244 15.51 -27.63 2.05
N TYR A 245 16.05 -26.41 2.14
CA TYR A 245 15.89 -25.35 1.14
C TYR A 245 17.25 -24.80 0.68
N PRO A 246 18.14 -25.65 0.12
CA PRO A 246 19.49 -25.23 -0.29
C PRO A 246 19.47 -24.19 -1.41
N PHE A 247 18.34 -24.10 -2.14
CA PHE A 247 18.15 -23.09 -3.16
C PHE A 247 18.24 -21.67 -2.59
N GLU A 248 17.77 -21.42 -1.37
CA GLU A 248 17.77 -20.09 -0.74
C GLU A 248 19.16 -19.56 -0.43
N VAL A 249 20.13 -20.45 -0.28
CA VAL A 249 21.55 -20.09 -0.20
C VAL A 249 22.11 -19.86 -1.60
N SER A 250 21.85 -20.78 -2.53
CA SER A 250 22.42 -20.70 -3.89
C SER A 250 21.88 -19.52 -4.71
N ASN A 251 20.65 -19.08 -4.44
CA ASN A 251 20.01 -17.92 -5.06
C ASN A 251 20.34 -16.61 -4.35
N GLY A 252 21.16 -16.62 -3.29
CA GLY A 252 21.62 -15.43 -2.57
C GLY A 252 20.63 -14.80 -1.60
N SER A 253 19.54 -15.47 -1.25
CA SER A 253 18.56 -14.96 -0.27
C SER A 253 19.01 -15.12 1.18
N LEU A 254 19.90 -16.08 1.44
CA LEU A 254 20.51 -16.37 2.73
C LEU A 254 22.01 -16.62 2.57
N LYS A 255 22.79 -16.37 3.63
CA LYS A 255 24.17 -16.86 3.69
C LYS A 255 24.21 -18.36 3.98
N ALA A 256 25.35 -18.99 3.67
CA ALA A 256 25.55 -20.43 3.90
C ALA A 256 25.50 -20.84 5.39
N ASP A 257 25.71 -19.90 6.31
CA ASP A 257 25.55 -20.09 7.75
C ASP A 257 24.13 -19.78 8.26
N GLY A 258 23.18 -19.53 7.34
CA GLY A 258 21.79 -19.18 7.65
C GLY A 258 21.58 -17.72 7.99
N SER A 259 22.62 -16.87 7.85
CA SER A 259 22.46 -15.45 8.13
C SER A 259 21.50 -14.76 7.16
N ILE A 260 20.66 -13.90 7.73
CA ILE A 260 19.75 -13.01 7.02
C ILE A 260 20.55 -11.85 6.41
N ILE A 261 20.19 -11.41 5.21
CA ILE A 261 20.89 -10.39 4.43
C ILE A 261 20.01 -9.16 4.25
N ARG A 262 20.46 -8.02 4.77
CA ARG A 262 19.77 -6.73 4.69
C ARG A 262 20.70 -5.61 4.25
N ASN A 263 20.19 -4.71 3.41
CA ASN A 263 20.90 -3.52 3.01
C ASN A 263 21.15 -2.59 4.21
N PRO A 264 22.35 -1.98 4.32
CA PRO A 264 22.61 -0.95 5.32
C PRO A 264 21.79 0.32 5.01
N ALA A 265 21.61 1.17 6.03
CA ALA A 265 20.80 2.39 5.97
C ALA A 265 21.11 3.29 4.76
N ALA A 266 22.39 3.44 4.39
CA ALA A 266 22.81 4.26 3.26
C ALA A 266 22.26 3.75 1.91
N ILE A 267 22.29 2.42 1.71
CA ILE A 267 21.78 1.78 0.49
C ILE A 267 20.25 1.83 0.48
N TYR A 268 19.62 1.46 1.60
CA TYR A 268 18.17 1.52 1.76
C TYR A 268 17.63 2.91 1.42
N ASN A 269 18.16 3.97 2.06
CA ASN A 269 17.65 5.33 1.85
C ASN A 269 17.89 5.85 0.42
N THR A 270 19.01 5.49 -0.20
CA THR A 270 19.29 5.87 -1.60
C THR A 270 18.31 5.21 -2.56
N GLN A 271 18.08 3.90 -2.41
CA GLN A 271 17.18 3.13 -3.27
C GLN A 271 15.71 3.52 -3.05
N LYS A 272 15.29 3.67 -1.79
CA LYS A 272 13.93 4.08 -1.40
C LYS A 272 13.51 5.37 -2.08
N TRP A 273 14.34 6.40 -1.97
CA TRP A 273 14.00 7.69 -2.57
C TRP A 273 14.12 7.68 -4.09
N THR A 274 15.00 6.86 -4.66
CA THR A 274 15.02 6.67 -6.12
C THR A 274 13.71 6.10 -6.62
N TYR A 275 13.23 5.02 -6.01
CA TYR A 275 11.96 4.42 -6.38
C TYR A 275 10.77 5.34 -6.15
N PHE A 276 10.70 6.00 -5.00
CA PHE A 276 9.61 6.93 -4.75
C PHE A 276 9.68 8.12 -5.74
N ARG A 277 10.85 8.62 -6.13
CA ARG A 277 10.92 9.63 -7.20
C ARG A 277 10.45 9.11 -8.56
N ASP A 278 10.78 7.87 -8.92
CA ASP A 278 10.34 7.25 -10.19
C ASP A 278 8.81 7.30 -10.36
N ALA A 279 8.05 7.20 -9.26
CA ALA A 279 6.59 7.28 -9.30
C ALA A 279 6.02 8.65 -9.70
N GLN A 280 6.80 9.73 -9.53
CA GLN A 280 6.41 11.08 -9.94
C GLN A 280 6.68 11.30 -11.44
N HIS A 281 7.30 10.33 -12.12
CA HIS A 281 7.64 10.38 -13.54
C HIS A 281 8.54 11.56 -13.92
N ASP A 282 9.18 12.19 -12.93
CA ASP A 282 10.11 13.31 -13.09
C ASP A 282 11.43 13.01 -12.37
N PRO A 283 12.50 12.66 -13.11
CA PRO A 283 13.79 12.31 -12.51
C PRO A 283 14.51 13.51 -11.86
N THR A 284 14.02 14.73 -12.09
CA THR A 284 14.53 15.96 -11.47
C THR A 284 13.81 16.30 -10.16
N ASN A 285 12.67 15.66 -9.90
CA ASN A 285 11.93 15.88 -8.67
C ASN A 285 12.68 15.27 -7.49
N THR A 286 13.15 16.13 -6.60
CA THR A 286 13.85 15.72 -5.37
C THR A 286 12.90 15.61 -4.17
N ASN A 287 11.61 15.90 -4.37
CA ASN A 287 10.61 15.77 -3.32
C ASN A 287 10.35 14.30 -3.02
N LYS A 288 10.06 14.02 -1.76
CA LYS A 288 9.59 12.70 -1.32
C LYS A 288 8.20 12.43 -1.91
N ILE A 289 7.89 11.18 -2.30
CA ILE A 289 6.47 10.79 -2.35
C ILE A 289 5.93 10.85 -0.94
N PHE A 290 4.76 11.46 -0.80
CA PHE A 290 3.98 11.33 0.40
C PHE A 290 3.09 10.10 0.28
N LEU A 291 3.33 9.07 1.10
CA LEU A 291 2.43 7.92 1.20
C LEU A 291 0.99 8.33 1.58
N ASP A 292 0.82 9.57 2.08
CA ASP A 292 -0.48 10.22 2.24
C ASP A 292 -1.31 10.21 0.93
N LYS A 293 -0.69 10.16 -0.26
CA LYS A 293 -1.41 10.01 -1.54
C LYS A 293 -2.12 8.66 -1.64
N ILE A 294 -1.48 7.57 -1.21
CA ILE A 294 -2.04 6.22 -1.28
C ILE A 294 -3.29 6.12 -0.40
N ILE A 295 -3.25 6.63 0.83
CA ILE A 295 -4.42 6.59 1.73
C ILE A 295 -5.59 7.46 1.26
N GLN A 296 -5.38 8.36 0.30
CA GLN A 296 -6.44 9.18 -0.30
C GLN A 296 -7.16 8.48 -1.46
N LEU A 297 -6.71 7.30 -1.89
CA LEU A 297 -7.33 6.55 -2.99
C LEU A 297 -8.75 6.09 -2.61
N PRO A 298 -9.77 6.36 -3.44
CA PRO A 298 -11.20 6.34 -3.06
C PRO A 298 -11.82 4.96 -2.98
N THR A 299 -11.18 3.99 -3.63
CA THR A 299 -11.69 2.62 -3.76
C THR A 299 -10.72 1.68 -3.08
N TRP A 300 -11.23 0.61 -2.48
CA TRP A 300 -10.39 -0.45 -1.91
C TRP A 300 -9.43 -1.03 -2.95
N ASN A 301 -9.88 -1.24 -4.19
CA ASN A 301 -9.03 -1.81 -5.23
C ASN A 301 -7.88 -0.88 -5.60
N ALA A 302 -8.13 0.40 -5.88
CA ALA A 302 -7.05 1.37 -6.13
C ALA A 302 -6.08 1.50 -4.95
N PHE A 303 -6.60 1.57 -3.71
CA PHE A 303 -5.77 1.64 -2.50
C PHE A 303 -4.81 0.45 -2.40
N ASN A 304 -5.34 -0.77 -2.56
CA ASN A 304 -4.52 -1.99 -2.50
C ASN A 304 -3.56 -2.12 -3.68
N GLY A 305 -4.01 -1.79 -4.89
CA GLY A 305 -3.27 -2.03 -6.14
C GLY A 305 -3.91 -3.09 -7.03
N LEU A 306 -5.24 -3.13 -7.05
CA LEU A 306 -6.06 -4.00 -7.88
C LEU A 306 -6.84 -3.19 -8.91
N ASP A 307 -7.12 -3.77 -10.06
CA ASP A 307 -8.10 -3.22 -11.00
C ASP A 307 -9.55 -3.58 -10.58
N LYS A 308 -10.53 -3.11 -11.36
CA LYS A 308 -11.97 -3.38 -11.12
C LYS A 308 -12.36 -4.86 -11.18
N THR A 309 -11.49 -5.71 -11.71
CA THR A 309 -11.70 -7.17 -11.77
C THR A 309 -11.00 -7.89 -10.62
N GLY A 310 -10.30 -7.15 -9.75
CA GLY A 310 -9.52 -7.72 -8.66
C GLY A 310 -8.15 -8.25 -9.10
N GLN A 311 -7.68 -7.92 -10.30
CA GLN A 311 -6.34 -8.31 -10.75
C GLN A 311 -5.32 -7.29 -10.29
N PHE A 312 -4.16 -7.77 -9.83
CA PHE A 312 -3.07 -6.89 -9.45
C PHE A 312 -2.53 -6.08 -10.64
N VAL A 313 -2.33 -4.79 -10.40
CA VAL A 313 -1.72 -3.87 -11.35
C VAL A 313 -0.48 -3.26 -10.73
N SER A 314 0.68 -3.55 -11.32
CA SER A 314 1.94 -2.94 -10.91
C SER A 314 2.04 -1.51 -11.47
N GLY A 315 1.37 -0.57 -10.81
CA GLY A 315 1.52 0.88 -10.98
C GLY A 315 2.22 1.51 -9.77
N SER A 316 2.99 2.57 -9.98
CA SER A 316 3.92 3.18 -9.02
C SER A 316 3.29 3.84 -7.78
N GLU A 317 1.98 3.74 -7.57
CA GLU A 317 1.24 4.54 -6.59
C GLU A 317 0.17 3.77 -5.82
N THR A 318 0.42 2.50 -5.53
CA THR A 318 -0.53 1.63 -4.78
C THR A 318 0.15 0.95 -3.60
N LEU A 319 -0.63 0.52 -2.61
CA LEU A 319 -0.08 -0.02 -1.38
C LEU A 319 0.72 -1.31 -1.62
N MET A 320 0.17 -2.30 -2.32
CA MET A 320 0.88 -3.57 -2.57
C MET A 320 2.13 -3.36 -3.43
N HIS A 321 2.11 -2.42 -4.36
CA HIS A 321 3.29 -2.14 -5.17
C HIS A 321 4.42 -1.48 -4.35
N ALA A 322 4.07 -0.52 -3.48
CA ALA A 322 5.03 0.07 -2.54
C ALA A 322 5.56 -0.96 -1.53
N HIS A 323 4.68 -1.86 -1.05
CA HIS A 323 5.04 -3.02 -0.23
C HIS A 323 6.09 -3.90 -0.90
N ASP A 324 5.80 -4.35 -2.12
CA ASP A 324 6.69 -5.21 -2.91
C ASP A 324 8.06 -4.54 -3.08
N MET A 325 8.09 -3.24 -3.38
CA MET A 325 9.36 -2.55 -3.52
C MET A 325 10.14 -2.42 -2.21
N VAL A 326 9.48 -2.18 -1.08
CA VAL A 326 10.16 -2.09 0.22
C VAL A 326 10.81 -3.43 0.60
N HIS A 327 10.19 -4.55 0.25
CA HIS A 327 10.83 -5.86 0.35
C HIS A 327 12.16 -5.93 -0.42
N ASN A 328 12.16 -5.48 -1.67
CA ASN A 328 13.36 -5.44 -2.51
C ASN A 328 14.46 -4.53 -1.96
N ILE A 329 14.07 -3.32 -1.52
CA ILE A 329 15.00 -2.28 -1.07
C ILE A 329 15.60 -2.62 0.30
N ASN A 330 14.86 -3.35 1.14
CA ASN A 330 15.36 -3.82 2.43
C ASN A 330 16.52 -4.80 2.28
N GLY A 331 16.51 -5.72 1.32
CA GLY A 331 17.64 -6.63 1.11
C GLY A 331 17.24 -7.97 0.50
N ALA A 332 18.23 -8.82 0.26
CA ALA A 332 18.06 -10.06 -0.48
C ALA A 332 17.11 -11.06 0.22
N THR A 333 17.13 -11.11 1.56
CA THR A 333 16.21 -11.99 2.31
C THR A 333 14.77 -11.49 2.22
N THR A 334 14.52 -10.20 2.40
CA THR A 334 13.16 -9.65 2.27
C THR A 334 12.67 -9.62 0.83
N ALA A 335 13.58 -9.53 -0.14
CA ALA A 335 13.24 -9.62 -1.56
C ALA A 335 12.72 -11.01 -1.98
N ASN A 336 12.76 -12.01 -1.10
CA ASN A 336 12.29 -13.36 -1.38
C ASN A 336 11.11 -13.75 -0.48
N GLN A 337 9.94 -13.96 -1.09
CA GLN A 337 8.71 -14.33 -0.37
C GLN A 337 8.88 -15.62 0.45
N ASP A 338 9.75 -16.52 -0.01
CA ASP A 338 9.98 -17.83 0.61
C ASP A 338 10.55 -17.72 2.03
N VAL A 339 11.34 -16.67 2.29
CA VAL A 339 12.13 -16.51 3.52
C VAL A 339 11.98 -15.14 4.20
N THR A 340 11.26 -14.20 3.59
CA THR A 340 11.16 -12.83 4.13
C THR A 340 10.56 -12.77 5.55
N GLY A 341 9.75 -13.75 5.96
CA GLY A 341 9.19 -13.82 7.32
C GLY A 341 10.24 -14.03 8.42
N PHE A 342 11.46 -14.44 8.05
CA PHE A 342 12.58 -14.66 8.97
C PHE A 342 13.48 -13.44 9.17
N GLU A 343 13.22 -12.32 8.49
CA GLU A 343 13.89 -11.05 8.76
C GLU A 343 13.16 -10.30 9.89
N PRO A 344 13.78 -10.01 11.04
CA PRO A 344 13.11 -9.33 12.14
C PRO A 344 12.46 -7.99 11.79
N VAL A 345 12.99 -7.23 10.83
CA VAL A 345 12.36 -5.96 10.43
C VAL A 345 11.13 -6.12 9.54
N PHE A 346 10.87 -7.33 9.00
CA PHE A 346 9.64 -7.69 8.28
C PHE A 346 8.40 -7.24 9.03
N TRP A 347 8.32 -7.63 10.30
CA TRP A 347 7.17 -7.39 11.17
C TRP A 347 6.91 -5.89 11.37
N LEU A 348 7.96 -5.08 11.41
CA LEU A 348 7.86 -3.65 11.69
C LEU A 348 7.37 -2.86 10.48
N PHE A 349 7.85 -3.17 9.26
CA PHE A 349 7.28 -2.53 8.07
C PHE A 349 5.90 -3.08 7.70
N HIS A 350 5.59 -4.34 8.04
CA HIS A 350 4.22 -4.86 7.91
C HIS A 350 3.23 -4.21 8.87
N ALA A 351 3.66 -3.91 10.10
CA ALA A 351 2.87 -3.06 11.00
C ALA A 351 2.63 -1.65 10.43
N ASN A 352 3.49 -1.17 9.53
CA ASN A 352 3.29 0.10 8.83
C ASN A 352 2.28 0.01 7.68
N TRP A 353 2.24 -1.09 6.93
CA TRP A 353 1.19 -1.32 5.92
C TRP A 353 -0.18 -1.43 6.58
N ASP A 354 -0.25 -2.12 7.72
CA ASP A 354 -1.45 -2.19 8.54
C ASP A 354 -1.87 -0.81 9.09
N ARG A 355 -0.91 0.00 9.55
CA ARG A 355 -1.15 1.41 9.93
C ARG A 355 -1.76 2.20 8.77
N LEU A 356 -1.21 2.07 7.56
CA LEU A 356 -1.74 2.77 6.38
C LEU A 356 -3.15 2.31 6.01
N MET A 357 -3.45 1.02 6.15
CA MET A 357 -4.83 0.52 6.06
C MET A 357 -5.72 1.21 7.08
N TRP A 358 -5.33 1.27 8.34
CA TRP A 358 -6.13 1.91 9.39
C TRP A 358 -6.34 3.41 9.14
N ARG A 359 -5.31 4.12 8.65
CA ARG A 359 -5.42 5.52 8.22
C ARG A 359 -6.42 5.68 7.08
N TRP A 360 -6.32 4.83 6.06
CA TRP A 360 -7.30 4.78 4.97
C TRP A 360 -8.70 4.51 5.52
N GLN A 361 -8.89 3.53 6.40
CA GLN A 361 -10.21 3.23 6.95
C GLN A 361 -10.83 4.39 7.74
N LYS A 362 -10.02 5.10 8.55
CA LYS A 362 -10.47 6.31 9.26
C LYS A 362 -10.86 7.42 8.29
N LEU A 363 -10.05 7.65 7.26
CA LEU A 363 -10.30 8.68 6.26
C LEU A 363 -11.54 8.36 5.40
N HIS A 364 -11.82 7.09 5.10
CA HIS A 364 -12.93 6.69 4.24
C HIS A 364 -14.19 6.28 5.03
N HIS A 365 -14.18 6.42 6.35
CA HIS A 365 -15.24 5.99 7.28
C HIS A 365 -15.59 4.51 7.17
N THR A 366 -14.59 3.67 6.96
CA THR A 366 -14.73 2.22 6.79
C THR A 366 -14.07 1.44 7.93
N THR A 367 -14.14 1.96 9.16
CA THR A 367 -13.54 1.33 10.35
C THR A 367 -14.38 0.18 10.92
N ASN A 368 -15.60 -0.03 10.40
CA ASN A 368 -16.41 -1.22 10.69
C ASN A 368 -16.80 -1.93 9.38
N VAL A 369 -17.19 -3.19 9.49
CA VAL A 369 -17.49 -4.07 8.35
C VAL A 369 -18.62 -3.54 7.47
N ALA A 370 -19.70 -3.01 8.07
CA ALA A 370 -20.88 -2.58 7.33
C ALA A 370 -20.55 -1.39 6.43
N ASP A 371 -19.88 -0.36 6.99
CA ASP A 371 -19.48 0.81 6.22
C ASP A 371 -18.37 0.50 5.22
N PHE A 372 -17.46 -0.42 5.56
CA PHE A 372 -16.46 -0.92 4.61
C PHE A 372 -17.10 -1.56 3.38
N LYS A 373 -17.99 -2.54 3.57
CA LYS A 373 -18.70 -3.21 2.46
C LYS A 373 -19.50 -2.21 1.62
N LYS A 374 -20.20 -1.28 2.29
CA LYS A 374 -20.96 -0.22 1.61
C LYS A 374 -20.07 0.66 0.73
N ASN A 375 -18.90 1.07 1.21
CA ASN A 375 -17.95 1.87 0.45
C ASN A 375 -17.40 1.10 -0.77
N VAL A 376 -16.95 -0.15 -0.56
CA VAL A 376 -16.44 -1.04 -1.63
C VAL A 376 -17.48 -1.18 -2.75
N GLN A 377 -18.72 -1.51 -2.40
CA GLN A 377 -19.82 -1.68 -3.37
C GLN A 377 -20.16 -0.38 -4.11
N ALA A 378 -20.21 0.75 -3.40
CA ALA A 378 -20.51 2.05 -4.01
C ALA A 378 -19.39 2.57 -4.93
N CYS A 379 -18.19 2.04 -4.78
CA CYS A 379 -17.05 2.27 -5.66
C CYS A 379 -17.02 1.34 -6.88
N GLY A 380 -17.91 0.34 -6.94
CA GLY A 380 -17.99 -0.63 -8.04
C GLY A 380 -17.04 -1.83 -7.87
N ASP A 381 -16.41 -1.96 -6.71
CA ASP A 381 -15.59 -3.10 -6.34
C ASP A 381 -16.49 -4.22 -5.78
N SER A 382 -16.05 -5.48 -5.90
CA SER A 382 -16.78 -6.63 -5.34
C SER A 382 -16.46 -6.84 -3.87
N THR A 383 -17.46 -7.28 -3.09
CA THR A 383 -17.30 -7.76 -1.70
C THR A 383 -17.34 -9.30 -1.60
N ASP A 384 -17.33 -10.03 -2.73
CA ASP A 384 -17.45 -11.50 -2.74
C ASP A 384 -16.32 -12.18 -1.97
N TRP A 385 -15.14 -11.56 -1.90
CA TRP A 385 -14.00 -12.03 -1.10
C TRP A 385 -14.23 -11.94 0.42
N ILE A 386 -15.37 -11.38 0.85
CA ILE A 386 -15.88 -11.41 2.23
C ILE A 386 -17.21 -12.17 2.30
N ASP A 387 -18.14 -11.87 1.39
CA ASP A 387 -19.52 -12.37 1.44
C ASP A 387 -19.69 -13.77 0.86
N GLY A 388 -18.75 -14.20 0.01
CA GLY A 388 -18.79 -15.50 -0.65
C GLY A 388 -18.60 -16.65 0.33
N ILE A 389 -19.35 -17.73 0.12
CA ILE A 389 -19.29 -18.93 0.96
C ILE A 389 -17.85 -19.46 0.99
N GLY A 390 -17.27 -19.51 2.18
CA GLY A 390 -15.90 -19.99 2.41
C GLY A 390 -14.79 -18.99 2.07
N LEU A 391 -15.11 -17.82 1.50
CA LEU A 391 -14.11 -16.78 1.17
C LEU A 391 -13.77 -15.87 2.35
N ASN A 392 -14.63 -15.83 3.38
CA ASN A 392 -14.35 -15.10 4.63
C ASN A 392 -13.30 -15.80 5.52
N ASN A 393 -12.89 -17.03 5.17
CA ASN A 393 -11.87 -17.76 5.92
C ASN A 393 -10.49 -17.11 5.71
N LEU A 394 -9.73 -17.03 6.78
CA LEU A 394 -8.41 -16.43 6.84
C LEU A 394 -7.45 -17.41 7.50
N ASP A 395 -7.06 -18.45 6.78
CA ASP A 395 -6.18 -19.48 7.35
C ASP A 395 -4.75 -18.96 7.57
N PRO A 396 -4.08 -19.38 8.66
CA PRO A 396 -4.56 -20.26 9.73
C PRO A 396 -5.35 -19.53 10.83
N PHE A 397 -5.49 -18.21 10.74
CA PHE A 397 -5.98 -17.32 11.79
C PHE A 397 -7.47 -17.46 12.12
N THR A 398 -8.29 -17.99 11.21
CA THR A 398 -9.68 -18.36 11.54
C THR A 398 -9.71 -19.44 12.61
N LYS A 399 -8.74 -20.36 12.60
CA LYS A 399 -8.64 -21.40 13.64
C LYS A 399 -7.83 -20.92 14.84
N SER A 400 -6.69 -20.27 14.63
CA SER A 400 -5.77 -19.93 15.72
C SER A 400 -6.20 -18.70 16.52
N LEU A 401 -6.83 -17.71 15.87
CA LEU A 401 -7.26 -16.45 16.48
C LEU A 401 -8.79 -16.27 16.50
N GLY A 402 -9.53 -17.14 15.81
CA GLY A 402 -10.97 -16.94 15.61
C GLY A 402 -11.28 -15.73 14.71
N LEU A 403 -10.32 -15.33 13.86
CA LEU A 403 -10.44 -14.18 12.97
C LEU A 403 -10.76 -14.60 11.54
N THR A 404 -11.80 -14.01 11.00
CA THR A 404 -12.20 -14.05 9.59
C THR A 404 -11.89 -12.71 8.93
N VAL A 405 -11.97 -12.64 7.59
CA VAL A 405 -11.62 -11.42 6.84
C VAL A 405 -12.37 -10.20 7.36
N ASP A 406 -13.69 -10.29 7.55
CA ASP A 406 -14.50 -9.19 8.07
C ASP A 406 -14.14 -8.79 9.50
N GLN A 407 -13.82 -9.73 10.38
CA GLN A 407 -13.38 -9.43 11.75
C GLN A 407 -12.06 -8.65 11.79
N THR A 408 -11.25 -8.69 10.72
CA THR A 408 -10.02 -7.87 10.64
C THR A 408 -10.26 -6.42 10.25
N ILE A 409 -11.47 -6.06 9.82
CA ILE A 409 -11.77 -4.68 9.38
C ILE A 409 -11.78 -3.71 10.58
N ASP A 410 -12.36 -4.10 11.71
CA ASP A 410 -12.40 -3.25 12.90
C ASP A 410 -11.18 -3.49 13.80
N LEU A 411 -10.14 -2.66 13.62
CA LEU A 411 -8.89 -2.77 14.37
C LEU A 411 -9.09 -2.62 15.88
N ASN A 412 -9.99 -1.73 16.31
CA ASN A 412 -10.26 -1.50 17.73
C ASN A 412 -10.97 -2.71 18.34
N ALA A 413 -11.89 -3.36 17.60
CA ALA A 413 -12.52 -4.60 18.04
C ALA A 413 -11.52 -5.77 18.16
N MET A 414 -10.40 -5.72 17.43
CA MET A 414 -9.27 -6.64 17.60
C MET A 414 -8.41 -6.31 18.83
N GLY A 415 -8.70 -5.23 19.57
CA GLY A 415 -7.94 -4.79 20.74
C GLY A 415 -6.64 -4.07 20.40
N VAL A 416 -6.50 -3.52 19.19
CA VAL A 416 -5.29 -2.84 18.72
C VAL A 416 -5.64 -1.44 18.21
N ASN A 417 -4.70 -0.50 18.35
CA ASN A 417 -4.74 0.78 17.67
C ASN A 417 -3.30 1.30 17.41
N TYR A 418 -3.20 2.42 16.71
CA TYR A 418 -1.94 3.07 16.38
C TYR A 418 -1.81 4.42 17.09
N VAL A 419 -0.62 4.69 17.64
CA VAL A 419 -0.20 6.03 18.06
C VAL A 419 0.43 6.71 16.86
N GLU A 420 -0.26 7.69 16.31
CA GLU A 420 0.23 8.43 15.15
C GLU A 420 -0.22 9.88 15.20
N ALA A 421 0.53 10.75 14.50
CA ALA A 421 0.13 12.14 14.36
C ALA A 421 -1.15 12.24 13.52
N ALA A 422 -2.03 13.17 13.91
CA ALA A 422 -3.16 13.56 13.09
C ALA A 422 -2.68 14.01 11.70
N LEU A 423 -3.49 13.77 10.68
CA LEU A 423 -3.24 14.31 9.35
C LEU A 423 -3.16 15.84 9.44
N PRO A 424 -2.15 16.49 8.84
CA PRO A 424 -2.03 17.95 8.89
C PRO A 424 -3.29 18.62 8.33
N LEU A 425 -3.82 19.62 9.03
CA LEU A 425 -5.00 20.39 8.61
C LEU A 425 -4.64 21.58 7.68
N THR A 426 -3.38 21.66 7.23
CA THR A 426 -2.84 22.75 6.39
C THR A 426 -2.58 22.29 4.96
N ALA A 427 -2.49 23.24 4.02
CA ALA A 427 -2.10 22.93 2.64
C ALA A 427 -0.68 22.35 2.61
N THR A 428 -0.53 21.18 2.01
CA THR A 428 0.79 20.65 1.63
C THR A 428 1.32 21.43 0.42
N LYS A 429 2.65 21.51 0.28
CA LYS A 429 3.28 21.94 -0.98
C LYS A 429 2.70 21.09 -2.11
N GLN A 430 2.25 21.75 -3.17
CA GLN A 430 1.47 21.19 -4.28
C GLN A 430 1.88 19.77 -4.67
N PHE A 431 0.92 18.86 -4.63
CA PHE A 431 0.97 17.65 -5.43
C PHE A 431 0.64 18.07 -6.85
N ILE A 432 1.62 17.92 -7.75
CA ILE A 432 1.64 18.59 -9.03
C ILE A 432 0.42 18.16 -9.86
N THR A 433 -0.23 19.14 -10.48
CA THR A 433 -1.33 19.02 -11.46
C THR A 433 -0.98 18.12 -12.66
N GLU A 434 0.29 17.73 -12.82
CA GLU A 434 0.86 16.91 -13.89
C GLU A 434 0.71 15.38 -13.64
N GLU A 435 0.42 14.92 -12.42
CA GLU A 435 0.36 13.48 -12.08
C GLU A 435 -0.98 12.81 -12.47
N ILE A 436 -1.93 13.58 -13.03
CA ILE A 436 -3.35 13.24 -13.15
C ILE A 436 -3.66 12.27 -14.31
N SER A 437 -2.80 12.14 -15.33
CA SER A 437 -3.15 11.43 -16.58
C SER A 437 -3.18 9.89 -16.48
N LEU A 438 -3.00 9.29 -15.29
CA LEU A 438 -2.57 7.89 -15.17
C LEU A 438 -3.45 6.93 -14.38
N GLN A 439 -4.43 7.44 -13.63
CA GLN A 439 -5.41 6.57 -13.00
C GLN A 439 -6.43 6.14 -14.04
N ARG A 440 -6.06 5.07 -14.75
CA ARG A 440 -6.95 4.27 -15.59
C ARG A 440 -8.09 3.69 -14.75
N ILE A 441 -9.15 4.46 -14.58
CA ILE A 441 -10.48 3.85 -14.59
C ILE A 441 -10.74 3.52 -16.06
N ALA A 442 -11.09 2.26 -16.32
CA ALA A 442 -11.43 1.78 -17.65
C ALA A 442 -12.39 2.77 -18.34
N ASP A 443 -11.91 3.48 -19.37
CA ASP A 443 -12.74 4.27 -20.26
C ASP A 443 -13.81 3.37 -20.86
N THR A 444 -15.00 3.36 -20.27
CA THR A 444 -16.20 3.22 -21.07
C THR A 444 -16.30 4.50 -21.88
N GLY A 445 -15.77 4.47 -23.11
CA GLY A 445 -15.81 5.60 -24.03
C GLY A 445 -17.25 6.12 -24.17
N GLN A 446 -17.56 7.21 -23.46
CA GLN A 446 -18.82 7.95 -23.56
C GLN A 446 -18.55 9.39 -24.00
N SER A 447 -17.57 9.60 -24.88
CA SER A 447 -17.48 10.87 -25.57
C SER A 447 -18.57 10.92 -26.63
N ASN A 448 -19.56 11.80 -26.44
CA ASN A 448 -20.52 12.19 -27.49
C ASN A 448 -19.85 13.01 -28.61
N ARG A 449 -18.54 13.25 -28.53
CA ARG A 449 -17.74 13.90 -29.57
C ARG A 449 -16.88 12.85 -30.27
N SER A 450 -17.11 12.70 -31.58
CA SER A 450 -16.30 11.88 -32.48
C SER A 450 -15.00 12.56 -32.91
N ALA A 451 -14.84 13.85 -32.61
CA ALA A 451 -13.64 14.63 -32.89
C ALA A 451 -13.20 15.43 -31.65
N PHE A 452 -11.91 15.37 -31.35
CA PHE A 452 -11.25 16.13 -30.30
C PHE A 452 -9.85 16.51 -30.77
N THR A 453 -9.29 17.60 -30.22
CA THR A 453 -7.92 18.04 -30.48
C THR A 453 -7.09 17.78 -29.23
N LEU A 454 -6.02 17.01 -29.36
CA LEU A 454 -5.03 16.85 -28.30
C LEU A 454 -4.12 18.08 -28.31
N SER A 455 -4.25 18.94 -27.29
CA SER A 455 -3.48 20.19 -27.21
C SER A 455 -2.06 19.99 -26.68
N ASP A 456 -1.82 18.91 -25.94
CA ASP A 456 -0.53 18.55 -25.37
C ASP A 456 -0.39 17.02 -25.35
N LEU A 457 0.78 16.52 -25.73
CA LEU A 457 1.13 15.09 -25.71
C LEU A 457 2.40 14.95 -24.89
N SER A 458 2.30 15.35 -23.62
CA SER A 458 3.47 15.51 -22.75
C SER A 458 3.98 14.19 -22.20
N TYR A 459 3.18 13.12 -22.23
CA TYR A 459 3.51 11.85 -21.59
C TYR A 459 3.33 10.64 -22.52
N VAL A 460 4.03 9.56 -22.17
CA VAL A 460 3.96 8.23 -22.79
C VAL A 460 3.60 7.22 -21.71
N SER A 461 2.57 6.43 -21.95
CA SER A 461 2.25 5.22 -21.18
C SER A 461 2.80 3.99 -21.90
N LEU A 462 3.64 3.21 -21.21
CA LEU A 462 4.10 1.90 -21.65
C LEU A 462 3.55 0.82 -20.73
N ARG A 463 2.84 -0.16 -21.29
CA ARG A 463 2.36 -1.33 -20.56
C ARG A 463 3.02 -2.60 -21.07
N VAL A 464 3.67 -3.33 -20.18
CA VAL A 464 4.07 -4.73 -20.37
C VAL A 464 2.92 -5.59 -19.90
N LYS A 465 2.17 -6.17 -20.83
CA LYS A 465 0.90 -6.84 -20.57
C LYS A 465 1.05 -8.36 -20.67
N ASP A 466 0.29 -9.09 -19.86
CA ASP A 466 0.13 -10.55 -19.92
C ASP A 466 1.44 -11.33 -19.72
N VAL A 467 2.29 -10.87 -18.80
CA VAL A 467 3.47 -11.62 -18.34
C VAL A 467 3.01 -12.85 -17.56
N ASN A 468 3.36 -14.05 -18.03
CA ASN A 468 3.08 -15.29 -17.29
C ASN A 468 4.10 -15.46 -16.17
N ARG A 469 3.74 -14.97 -14.97
CA ARG A 469 4.61 -15.01 -13.79
C ARG A 469 4.90 -16.43 -13.28
N LEU A 470 4.04 -17.41 -13.60
CA LEU A 470 4.28 -18.81 -13.21
C LEU A 470 5.51 -19.43 -13.88
N LYS A 471 6.03 -18.80 -14.94
CA LYS A 471 7.25 -19.22 -15.64
C LYS A 471 8.51 -18.50 -15.17
N ILE A 472 8.39 -17.62 -14.17
CA ILE A 472 9.50 -16.90 -13.57
C ILE A 472 9.71 -17.47 -12.16
N PRO A 473 10.87 -18.08 -11.86
CA PRO A 473 11.11 -18.61 -10.52
C PRO A 473 11.54 -17.48 -9.58
N GLY A 474 10.73 -17.22 -8.54
CA GLY A 474 11.06 -16.22 -7.52
C GLY A 474 10.75 -14.79 -7.94
N SER A 475 10.92 -13.88 -6.99
CA SER A 475 10.73 -12.45 -7.20
C SER A 475 11.54 -11.94 -8.38
N PHE A 476 11.00 -10.93 -9.07
CA PHE A 476 11.65 -10.35 -10.23
C PHE A 476 11.39 -8.85 -10.34
N THR A 477 12.26 -8.18 -11.10
CA THR A 477 12.08 -6.79 -11.51
C THR A 477 11.65 -6.71 -12.98
N VAL A 478 10.91 -5.66 -13.30
CA VAL A 478 10.63 -5.22 -14.67
C VAL A 478 11.15 -3.80 -14.82
N SER A 479 12.13 -3.60 -15.68
CA SER A 479 12.88 -2.35 -15.80
C SER A 479 12.71 -1.73 -17.18
N LEU A 480 12.41 -0.44 -17.21
CA LEU A 480 12.32 0.38 -18.41
C LEU A 480 13.62 1.14 -18.64
N TYR A 481 14.18 1.03 -19.84
CA TYR A 481 15.34 1.79 -20.30
C TYR A 481 14.97 2.63 -21.52
N LEU A 482 15.45 3.87 -21.55
CA LEU A 482 15.36 4.79 -22.69
C LEU A 482 16.77 5.20 -23.11
N GLY A 483 17.13 4.99 -24.38
CA GLY A 483 18.47 5.34 -24.89
C GLY A 483 19.61 4.63 -24.14
N GLY A 484 19.33 3.44 -23.56
CA GLY A 484 20.27 2.68 -22.73
C GLY A 484 20.28 3.05 -21.25
N ALA A 485 19.69 4.17 -20.83
CA ALA A 485 19.62 4.60 -19.44
C ALA A 485 18.40 4.01 -18.72
N LEU A 486 18.60 3.41 -17.53
CA LEU A 486 17.51 2.94 -16.67
C LEU A 486 16.65 4.14 -16.27
N GLN A 487 15.35 4.05 -16.54
CA GLN A 487 14.38 5.08 -16.17
C GLN A 487 13.59 4.70 -14.94
N GLN A 488 13.04 3.49 -14.91
CA GLN A 488 12.11 3.06 -13.87
C GLN A 488 12.20 1.55 -13.67
N THR A 489 11.98 1.12 -12.43
CA THR A 489 11.90 -0.29 -12.06
C THR A 489 10.58 -0.58 -11.36
N ARG A 490 9.98 -1.72 -11.67
CA ARG A 490 8.91 -2.35 -10.89
C ARG A 490 9.48 -3.61 -10.26
N PHE A 491 9.11 -3.90 -9.03
CA PHE A 491 9.43 -5.16 -8.37
C PHE A 491 8.14 -5.94 -8.13
N PHE A 492 8.21 -7.25 -8.33
CA PHE A 492 7.12 -8.18 -8.10
C PHE A 492 7.59 -9.22 -7.10
N LEU A 493 7.04 -9.17 -5.88
CA LEU A 493 7.39 -10.12 -4.82
C LEU A 493 6.72 -11.46 -5.12
N GLN A 494 7.48 -12.53 -5.30
CA GLN A 494 6.88 -13.86 -5.39
C GLN A 494 7.77 -14.96 -4.86
N ALA A 495 7.13 -16.08 -4.50
CA ALA A 495 7.80 -17.32 -4.16
C ALA A 495 8.62 -17.90 -5.32
N THR A 496 9.61 -18.76 -5.01
CA THR A 496 10.39 -19.47 -6.04
C THR A 496 9.52 -20.33 -6.94
N ASN A 497 8.50 -20.97 -6.36
CA ASN A 497 7.59 -21.88 -7.06
C ASN A 497 6.14 -21.37 -6.98
N PRO A 498 5.78 -20.30 -7.72
CA PRO A 498 4.45 -19.70 -7.60
C PRO A 498 3.32 -20.63 -8.06
N GLY A 499 3.61 -21.68 -8.83
CA GLY A 499 2.63 -22.70 -9.22
C GLY A 499 2.07 -23.54 -8.06
N ASN A 500 2.73 -23.55 -6.90
CA ASN A 500 2.27 -24.27 -5.70
C ASN A 500 1.27 -23.46 -4.86
N CYS A 501 1.00 -22.20 -5.23
CA CYS A 501 0.04 -21.33 -4.54
C CYS A 501 -1.20 -21.14 -5.40
N GLU A 502 -2.36 -21.52 -4.88
CA GLU A 502 -3.64 -21.39 -5.59
C GLU A 502 -3.91 -19.93 -6.01
N ASN A 503 -3.63 -18.97 -5.14
CA ASN A 503 -3.86 -17.54 -5.43
C ASN A 503 -2.89 -17.01 -6.50
N CYS A 504 -1.65 -17.48 -6.50
CA CYS A 504 -0.70 -17.18 -7.58
C CYS A 504 -1.16 -17.75 -8.92
N VAL A 505 -1.72 -18.97 -8.94
CA VAL A 505 -2.27 -19.60 -10.15
C VAL A 505 -3.52 -18.85 -10.65
N LYS A 506 -4.40 -18.40 -9.75
CA LYS A 506 -5.55 -17.54 -10.10
C LYS A 506 -5.13 -16.22 -10.76
N GLN A 507 -3.95 -15.70 -10.41
CA GLN A 507 -3.35 -14.50 -11.00
C GLN A 507 -2.10 -14.79 -11.84
N ALA A 508 -2.16 -15.83 -12.69
CA ALA A 508 -1.01 -16.26 -13.49
C ALA A 508 -0.47 -15.21 -14.46
N LEU A 509 -1.32 -14.28 -14.92
CA LEU A 509 -0.96 -13.22 -15.85
C LEU A 509 -0.95 -11.87 -15.12
N VAL A 510 0.18 -11.18 -15.19
CA VAL A 510 0.36 -9.87 -14.55
C VAL A 510 0.82 -8.82 -15.56
N SER A 511 0.53 -7.55 -15.27
CA SER A 511 0.91 -6.42 -16.11
C SER A 511 1.67 -5.36 -15.33
N PHE A 512 2.59 -4.68 -16.01
CA PHE A 512 3.43 -3.63 -15.47
C PHE A 512 3.26 -2.36 -16.29
N ASP A 513 2.91 -1.26 -15.62
CA ASP A 513 2.70 0.03 -16.26
C ASP A 513 3.84 1.01 -15.89
N PHE A 514 4.32 1.72 -16.91
CA PHE A 514 5.35 2.75 -16.83
C PHE A 514 4.86 4.02 -17.51
N VAL A 515 5.24 5.17 -16.97
CA VAL A 515 4.86 6.46 -17.53
C VAL A 515 6.04 7.41 -17.48
N PHE A 516 6.27 8.15 -18.55
CA PHE A 516 7.40 9.07 -18.65
C PHE A 516 7.07 10.22 -19.60
N LYS A 517 7.79 11.34 -19.49
CA LYS A 517 7.60 12.49 -20.37
C LYS A 517 7.96 12.09 -21.81
N HIS A 518 7.13 12.48 -22.78
CA HIS A 518 7.35 12.21 -24.21
C HIS A 518 8.70 12.75 -24.69
N GLU A 519 9.17 13.87 -24.14
CA GLU A 519 10.50 14.42 -24.40
C GLU A 519 11.63 13.42 -24.08
N GLN A 520 11.48 12.57 -23.04
CA GLN A 520 12.48 11.54 -22.71
C GLN A 520 12.59 10.49 -23.82
N LEU A 521 11.46 10.12 -24.44
CA LEU A 521 11.45 9.22 -25.59
C LEU A 521 12.13 9.83 -26.82
N GLN A 522 11.89 11.12 -27.05
CA GLN A 522 12.50 11.88 -28.14
C GLN A 522 14.01 11.98 -27.96
N LYS A 523 14.48 12.31 -26.75
CA LYS A 523 15.92 12.33 -26.38
C LYS A 523 16.58 10.97 -26.56
N ALA A 524 15.84 9.88 -26.32
CA ALA A 524 16.29 8.52 -26.55
C ALA A 524 16.25 8.07 -28.02
N ASN A 525 15.89 8.95 -28.97
CA ASN A 525 15.69 8.62 -30.39
C ASN A 525 14.74 7.43 -30.58
N GLY A 526 13.72 7.31 -29.74
CA GLY A 526 12.76 6.19 -29.77
C GLY A 526 13.31 4.84 -29.29
N GLN A 527 14.55 4.78 -28.76
CA GLN A 527 15.12 3.55 -28.25
C GLN A 527 14.50 3.19 -26.89
N VAL A 528 13.71 2.11 -26.88
CA VAL A 528 13.05 1.58 -25.69
C VAL A 528 13.52 0.14 -25.47
N LYS A 529 13.92 -0.18 -24.25
CA LYS A 529 14.18 -1.54 -23.79
C LYS A 529 13.39 -1.81 -22.52
N VAL A 530 12.73 -2.96 -22.48
CA VAL A 530 12.15 -3.53 -21.25
C VAL A 530 12.94 -4.77 -20.91
N GLU A 531 13.34 -4.90 -19.65
CA GLU A 531 14.07 -6.06 -19.15
C GLU A 531 13.37 -6.65 -17.95
N ILE A 532 13.33 -7.99 -17.88
CA ILE A 532 12.82 -8.73 -16.73
C ILE A 532 14.00 -9.48 -16.13
N GLN A 533 14.27 -9.29 -14.84
CA GLN A 533 15.40 -9.90 -14.15
C GLN A 533 14.95 -10.53 -12.84
N LEU A 534 15.53 -11.68 -12.47
CA LEU A 534 15.33 -12.20 -11.12
C LEU A 534 15.91 -11.25 -10.08
N SER A 535 15.25 -11.13 -8.94
CA SER A 535 15.62 -10.17 -7.91
C SER A 535 16.94 -10.53 -7.22
N ASN A 536 17.14 -11.82 -6.97
CA ASN A 536 18.38 -12.35 -6.43
C ASN A 536 19.14 -13.13 -7.52
N GLY A 537 20.46 -13.20 -7.39
CA GLY A 537 21.36 -13.82 -8.37
C GLY A 537 22.01 -15.09 -7.82
N ASN A 538 22.57 -15.89 -8.73
CA ASN A 538 23.48 -16.96 -8.31
C ASN A 538 24.75 -16.35 -7.70
N MET A 539 25.58 -17.15 -7.01
CA MET A 539 26.80 -16.70 -6.33
C MET A 539 27.82 -15.90 -7.20
N ASP A 540 27.62 -15.79 -8.52
CA ASP A 540 28.45 -15.05 -9.49
C ASP A 540 27.97 -13.60 -9.76
N GLU A 541 27.23 -12.99 -8.83
CA GLU A 541 26.82 -11.56 -8.78
C GLU A 541 25.92 -11.01 -9.92
N GLN A 542 25.65 -11.74 -11.00
CA GLN A 542 24.72 -11.30 -12.05
C GLN A 542 23.31 -11.86 -11.86
N ARG A 543 22.32 -10.96 -11.79
CA ARG A 543 20.89 -11.32 -11.79
C ARG A 543 20.49 -11.88 -13.17
N PRO A 544 19.93 -13.10 -13.25
CA PRO A 544 19.50 -13.66 -14.53
C PRO A 544 18.44 -12.82 -15.23
N VAL A 545 18.69 -12.45 -16.48
CA VAL A 545 17.68 -11.82 -17.37
C VAL A 545 16.78 -12.92 -17.94
N ILE A 546 15.47 -12.76 -17.77
CA ILE A 546 14.46 -13.69 -18.28
C ILE A 546 14.01 -13.29 -19.69
N PRO A 547 14.22 -14.13 -20.71
CA PRO A 547 13.80 -13.80 -22.07
C PRO A 547 12.27 -13.75 -22.22
N PHE A 548 11.73 -12.73 -22.88
CA PHE A 548 10.28 -12.57 -23.09
C PHE A 548 9.60 -13.81 -23.70
N ARG A 549 10.31 -14.55 -24.57
CA ARG A 549 9.80 -15.79 -25.19
C ARG A 549 9.55 -16.93 -24.19
N THR A 550 10.16 -16.90 -23.01
CA THR A 550 10.00 -17.98 -22.01
C THR A 550 8.83 -17.73 -21.06
N ILE A 551 8.25 -16.53 -21.05
CA ILE A 551 7.22 -16.08 -20.10
C ILE A 551 5.84 -15.90 -20.74
N GLY A 552 5.55 -16.71 -21.78
CA GLY A 552 4.26 -16.68 -22.47
C GLY A 552 4.30 -15.81 -23.73
N GLN A 553 3.24 -15.02 -23.94
CA GLN A 553 3.12 -14.09 -25.06
C GLN A 553 2.85 -12.66 -24.56
N PRO A 554 3.74 -12.09 -23.72
CA PRO A 554 3.55 -10.73 -23.26
C PRO A 554 3.55 -9.73 -24.43
N THR A 555 2.72 -8.69 -24.32
CA THR A 555 2.68 -7.59 -25.30
C THR A 555 3.21 -6.31 -24.68
N ILE A 556 3.93 -5.51 -25.45
CA ILE A 556 4.35 -4.16 -25.04
C ILE A 556 3.49 -3.16 -25.81
N ASN A 557 2.68 -2.41 -25.07
CA ASN A 557 1.80 -1.38 -25.62
C ASN A 557 2.33 -0.01 -25.25
N ILE A 558 2.65 0.83 -26.24
CA ILE A 558 3.12 2.20 -26.04
C ILE A 558 2.04 3.16 -26.57
N ARG A 559 1.64 4.13 -25.76
CA ARG A 559 0.60 5.10 -26.09
C ARG A 559 1.07 6.50 -25.69
N LEU A 560 0.88 7.48 -26.57
CA LEU A 560 0.94 8.87 -26.17
C LEU A 560 -0.32 9.20 -25.38
N ILE A 561 -0.15 9.90 -24.27
CA ILE A 561 -1.25 10.32 -23.40
C ILE A 561 -1.17 11.83 -23.18
N HIS A 562 -2.34 12.44 -22.99
CA HIS A 562 -2.54 13.84 -22.62
C HIS A 562 -2.81 13.87 -21.11
#